data_AF-A0A482Y327-F1
#
_entry.id   AF-A0A482Y327-F1
#
_cell.length_a   1.000
_cell.length_b   1.000
_cell.length_c   1.000
_cell.angle_alpha   90.00
_cell.angle_beta   90.00
_cell.angle_gamma   90.00
#
_symmetry.space_group_name_H-M   'P 1'
#
loop_
_entity.id
_entity.type
_entity.pdbx_description
1 polymer ?
#
loop_
_entity_poly.entity_id
_entity_poly.type
_entity_poly.pdbx_seq_one_letter_code
_entity_poly.pdbx_strand_id
1 'polypeptide(L)'
;MSTDTTPTDAEAACFEAGIKFGSLYHQFAGTPVSPDTAPSLATAMADSIENQPHCREVTVDVRADELEAALAESVADYTELTGRFLEVEIVVDYEGCVVVTRMEMEDGYPLMRLESVRE
;
A
#
# COMPACT_ATOMS: atom_id res chain seq x y z
N MET A 1 -3.53 -6.47 40.48
CA MET A 1 -2.87 -6.79 39.19
C MET A 1 -2.89 -5.51 38.38
N SER A 2 -1.75 -5.07 37.85
CA SER A 2 -1.72 -3.88 36.99
C SER A 2 -2.47 -4.20 35.72
N THR A 3 -3.53 -3.46 35.42
CA THR A 3 -4.23 -3.47 34.14
C THR A 3 -3.62 -2.36 33.29
N ASP A 4 -2.34 -2.49 32.96
CA ASP A 4 -1.76 -1.57 31.99
C ASP A 4 -2.37 -1.92 30.62
N THR A 5 -3.10 -0.96 30.06
CA THR A 5 -3.81 -1.07 28.79
C THR A 5 -3.11 -0.27 27.69
N THR A 6 -1.88 0.21 27.97
CA THR A 6 -1.06 0.87 26.95
C THR A 6 -0.72 -0.14 25.85
N PRO A 7 -0.89 0.20 24.57
CA PRO A 7 -0.49 -0.68 23.48
C PRO A 7 0.99 -1.04 23.56
N THR A 8 1.31 -2.28 23.20
CA THR A 8 2.69 -2.71 22.94
C THR A 8 3.23 -2.04 21.67
N ASP A 9 4.56 -2.01 21.52
CA ASP A 9 5.19 -1.44 20.32
C ASP A 9 4.77 -2.19 19.05
N ALA A 10 4.59 -3.52 19.12
CA ALA A 10 4.05 -4.32 18.03
C ALA A 10 2.61 -3.94 17.66
N GLU A 11 1.74 -3.70 18.63
CA GLU A 11 0.37 -3.24 18.36
C GLU A 11 0.36 -1.84 17.74
N ALA A 12 1.20 -0.93 18.24
CA ALA A 12 1.35 0.41 17.70
C ALA A 12 1.90 0.39 16.25
N ALA A 13 2.93 -0.42 15.99
CA ALA A 13 3.52 -0.58 14.66
C ALA A 13 2.52 -1.16 13.65
N CYS A 14 1.74 -2.18 14.05
CA CYS A 14 0.68 -2.74 13.20
C CYS A 14 -0.45 -1.74 12.95
N PHE A 15 -0.81 -0.94 13.95
CA PHE A 15 -1.80 0.13 13.81
C PHE A 15 -1.33 1.20 12.81
N GLU A 16 -0.07 1.62 12.91
CA GLU A 16 0.57 2.53 11.97
C GLU A 16 0.59 1.98 10.53
N ALA A 17 0.84 0.67 10.35
CA ALA A 17 0.75 0.04 9.04
C ALA A 17 -0.69 0.11 8.46
N GLY A 18 -1.70 -0.11 9.31
CA GLY A 18 -3.11 0.04 8.92
C GLY A 18 -3.47 1.46 8.48
N ILE A 19 -2.98 2.48 9.17
CA ILE A 19 -3.16 3.90 8.77
C ILE A 19 -2.57 4.15 7.38
N LYS A 20 -1.35 3.66 7.14
CA LYS A 20 -0.63 3.87 5.88
C LYS A 20 -1.34 3.20 4.70
N PHE A 21 -1.84 1.98 4.87
CA PHE A 21 -2.64 1.35 3.82
C PHE A 21 -4.00 2.03 3.60
N GLY A 22 -4.69 2.42 4.67
CA GLY A 22 -5.96 3.14 4.57
C GLY A 22 -5.80 4.45 3.80
N SER A 23 -4.75 5.21 4.11
CA SER A 23 -4.42 6.44 3.39
C SER A 23 -3.96 6.18 1.96
N LEU A 24 -3.03 5.26 1.70
CA LEU A 24 -2.60 4.90 0.34
C LEU A 24 -3.78 4.51 -0.54
N TYR A 25 -4.62 3.57 -0.08
CA TYR A 25 -5.69 3.03 -0.91
C TYR A 25 -6.73 4.11 -1.23
N HIS A 26 -7.23 4.81 -0.22
CA HIS A 26 -8.34 5.75 -0.40
C HIS A 26 -7.91 7.11 -0.95
N GLN A 27 -6.64 7.51 -0.83
CA GLN A 27 -6.15 8.75 -1.42
C GLN A 27 -5.94 8.64 -2.93
N PHE A 28 -5.55 7.47 -3.43
CA PHE A 28 -5.15 7.28 -4.83
C PHE A 28 -6.15 6.50 -5.67
N ALA A 29 -7.07 5.74 -5.07
CA ALA A 29 -8.15 5.08 -5.82
C ALA A 29 -8.95 6.09 -6.67
N GLY A 30 -9.19 5.74 -7.93
CA GLY A 30 -9.87 6.61 -8.89
C GLY A 30 -8.93 7.54 -9.68
N THR A 31 -7.63 7.58 -9.36
CA THR A 31 -6.67 8.40 -10.13
C THR A 31 -6.59 7.90 -11.57
N PRO A 32 -6.73 8.77 -12.59
CA PRO A 32 -6.51 8.38 -13.98
C PRO A 32 -5.08 7.86 -14.20
N VAL A 33 -4.94 6.67 -14.78
CA VAL A 33 -3.66 6.00 -15.00
C VAL A 33 -3.63 5.30 -16.36
N SER A 34 -2.49 5.38 -17.03
CA SER A 34 -2.15 4.66 -18.26
C SER A 34 -0.78 3.99 -18.10
N PRO A 35 -0.37 3.06 -18.99
CA PRO A 35 0.97 2.45 -18.92
C PRO A 35 2.10 3.48 -18.89
N ASP A 36 1.94 4.59 -19.61
CA ASP A 36 2.92 5.68 -19.65
C ASP A 36 3.03 6.45 -18.31
N THR A 37 1.92 6.64 -17.59
CA THR A 37 1.90 7.44 -16.35
C THR A 37 2.06 6.59 -15.09
N ALA A 38 1.77 5.29 -15.17
CA ALA A 38 1.82 4.36 -14.04
C ALA A 38 3.15 4.40 -13.24
N PRO A 39 4.35 4.43 -13.87
CA PRO A 39 5.60 4.49 -13.10
C PRO A 39 5.73 5.78 -12.26
N SER A 40 5.33 6.92 -12.84
CA SER A 40 5.39 8.21 -12.14
C SER A 40 4.38 8.30 -11.00
N LEU A 41 3.19 7.72 -11.19
CA LEU A 41 2.16 7.66 -10.16
C LEU A 41 2.60 6.74 -9.01
N ALA A 42 3.14 5.56 -9.31
CA ALA A 42 3.68 4.64 -8.32
C ALA A 42 4.75 5.30 -7.44
N THR A 43 5.68 6.03 -8.06
CA THR A 43 6.71 6.81 -7.34
C THR A 43 6.07 7.86 -6.43
N ALA A 44 5.13 8.64 -6.96
CA ALA A 44 4.45 9.67 -6.17
C ALA A 44 3.64 9.09 -5.00
N MET A 45 3.06 7.90 -5.18
CA MET A 45 2.38 7.17 -4.11
C MET A 45 3.35 6.77 -3.01
N ALA A 46 4.47 6.13 -3.37
CA ALA A 46 5.50 5.72 -2.41
C ALA A 46 6.02 6.93 -1.61
N ASP A 47 6.49 7.98 -2.29
CA ASP A 47 7.00 9.20 -1.68
C ASP A 47 5.96 9.85 -0.74
N SER A 48 4.68 9.84 -1.12
CA SER A 48 3.61 10.43 -0.30
C SER A 48 3.38 9.67 1.00
N ILE A 49 3.49 8.33 0.97
CA ILE A 49 3.25 7.49 2.16
C ILE A 49 4.50 7.42 3.04
N GLU A 50 5.70 7.44 2.47
CA GLU A 50 6.96 7.52 3.23
C GLU A 50 7.06 8.80 4.06
N ASN A 51 6.40 9.88 3.64
CA ASN A 51 6.30 11.11 4.43
C ASN A 51 5.48 10.95 5.74
N GLN A 52 4.78 9.83 5.95
CA GLN A 52 4.03 9.57 7.18
C GLN A 52 4.96 9.12 8.33
N PRO A 53 4.60 9.38 9.60
CA PRO A 53 5.40 8.96 10.75
C PRO A 53 5.71 7.46 10.75
N HIS A 54 6.92 7.09 11.20
CA HIS A 54 7.35 5.70 11.38
C HIS A 54 7.36 4.84 10.09
N CYS A 55 7.20 5.46 8.92
CA CYS A 55 7.35 4.79 7.64
C CYS A 55 8.83 4.70 7.29
N ARG A 56 9.32 3.47 7.14
CA ARG A 56 10.71 3.23 6.77
C ARG A 56 10.90 3.19 5.26
N GLU A 57 10.00 2.49 4.58
CA GLU A 57 10.09 2.22 3.15
C GLU A 57 8.71 1.84 2.60
N VAL A 58 8.40 2.32 1.41
CA VAL A 58 7.20 1.96 0.65
C VAL A 58 7.59 1.60 -0.76
N THR A 59 7.22 0.39 -1.19
CA THR A 59 7.29 0.00 -2.59
C THR A 59 5.88 -0.07 -3.15
N VAL A 60 5.64 0.61 -4.27
CA VAL A 60 4.38 0.54 -5.02
C VAL A 60 4.70 0.07 -6.43
N ASP A 61 4.10 -1.04 -6.82
CA ASP A 61 4.20 -1.60 -8.16
C ASP A 61 2.82 -1.57 -8.82
N VAL A 62 2.75 -0.96 -10.00
CA VAL A 62 1.56 -1.04 -10.85
C VAL A 62 1.72 -2.22 -11.79
N ARG A 63 0.76 -3.15 -11.76
CA ARG A 63 0.71 -4.37 -12.58
C ARG A 63 0.47 -4.00 -14.05
N ALA A 64 1.55 -3.65 -14.76
CA ALA A 64 1.51 -3.12 -16.13
C ALA A 64 0.75 -4.02 -17.10
N ASP A 65 1.01 -5.33 -17.09
CA ASP A 65 0.33 -6.30 -17.95
C ASP A 65 -1.20 -6.31 -17.74
N GLU A 66 -1.65 -6.18 -16.49
CA GLU A 66 -3.07 -6.12 -16.16
C GLU A 66 -3.72 -4.80 -16.56
N LEU A 67 -2.96 -3.70 -16.43
CA LEU A 67 -3.39 -2.38 -16.87
C LEU A 67 -3.53 -2.34 -18.40
N GLU A 68 -2.55 -2.86 -19.14
CA GLU A 68 -2.60 -2.98 -20.60
C GLU A 68 -3.75 -3.88 -21.05
N ALA A 69 -3.94 -5.04 -20.41
CA ALA A 69 -5.05 -5.94 -20.71
C ALA A 69 -6.41 -5.27 -20.47
N ALA A 70 -6.56 -4.48 -19.40
CA ALA A 70 -7.78 -3.74 -19.12
C ALA A 70 -8.08 -2.64 -20.16
N LEU A 71 -7.04 -2.06 -20.76
CA LEU A 71 -7.17 -1.02 -21.78
C LEU A 71 -7.38 -1.57 -23.20
N ALA A 72 -6.97 -2.80 -23.47
CA ALA A 72 -7.13 -3.42 -24.79
C ALA A 72 -8.60 -3.48 -25.28
N GLU A 73 -9.56 -3.53 -24.34
CA GLU A 73 -11.00 -3.52 -24.61
C GLU A 73 -11.64 -2.14 -24.42
N SER A 74 -10.85 -1.13 -24.05
CA SER A 74 -11.30 0.23 -23.73
C SER A 74 -11.32 1.12 -24.98
N VAL A 75 -12.21 2.11 -24.96
CA VAL A 75 -12.24 3.20 -25.95
C VAL A 75 -11.30 4.36 -25.58
N ALA A 76 -10.77 4.35 -24.35
CA ALA A 76 -9.88 5.37 -23.81
C ALA A 76 -8.51 4.76 -23.50
N ASP A 77 -7.44 5.56 -23.67
CA ASP A 77 -6.05 5.15 -23.45
C ASP A 77 -5.64 5.14 -21.95
N TYR A 78 -6.61 5.33 -21.05
CA TYR A 78 -6.41 5.34 -19.60
C TYR A 78 -7.63 4.73 -18.89
N THR A 79 -7.43 4.34 -17.63
CA THR A 79 -8.48 3.87 -16.73
C THR A 79 -8.30 4.50 -15.35
N GLU A 80 -9.18 4.17 -14.42
CA GLU A 80 -9.05 4.58 -13.03
C GLU A 80 -8.19 3.57 -12.26
N LEU A 81 -7.27 4.07 -11.43
CA LEU A 81 -6.47 3.23 -10.55
C LEU A 81 -7.38 2.54 -9.52
N THR A 82 -7.30 1.21 -9.47
CA THR A 82 -8.00 0.37 -8.49
C THR A 82 -7.01 -0.60 -7.87
N GLY A 83 -7.38 -1.22 -6.74
CA GLY A 83 -6.55 -2.23 -6.09
C GLY A 83 -6.14 -3.40 -6.99
N ARG A 84 -6.89 -3.68 -8.06
CA ARG A 84 -6.54 -4.71 -9.06
C ARG A 84 -5.15 -4.50 -9.67
N PHE A 85 -4.76 -3.25 -9.85
CA PHE A 85 -3.54 -2.87 -10.53
C PHE A 85 -2.37 -2.66 -9.56
N LEU A 86 -2.57 -2.79 -8.25
CA LEU A 86 -1.56 -2.42 -7.26
C LEU A 86 -1.02 -3.65 -6.55
N GLU A 87 0.30 -3.69 -6.46
CA GLU A 87 1.04 -4.45 -5.45
C GLU A 87 1.81 -3.46 -4.60
N VAL A 88 1.69 -3.58 -3.28
CA VAL A 88 2.30 -2.60 -2.35
C VAL A 88 2.95 -3.34 -1.21
N GLU A 89 4.17 -2.94 -0.87
CA GLU A 89 4.84 -3.31 0.37
C GLU A 89 5.07 -2.05 1.21
N ILE A 90 4.74 -2.12 2.50
CA ILE A 90 5.01 -1.03 3.46
C ILE A 90 5.79 -1.62 4.63
N VAL A 91 6.94 -1.01 4.93
CA VAL A 91 7.76 -1.30 6.09
C VAL A 91 7.59 -0.19 7.12
N VAL A 92 7.14 -0.55 8.32
CA VAL A 92 7.03 0.33 9.48
C VAL A 92 8.14 -0.01 10.46
N ASP A 93 8.77 1.02 11.04
CA ASP A 93 9.79 0.91 12.07
C ASP A 93 9.39 1.82 13.25
N TYR A 94 8.91 1.22 14.33
CA TYR A 94 8.38 1.91 15.51
C TYR A 94 9.11 1.42 16.75
N GLU A 95 9.93 2.28 17.37
CA GLU A 95 10.67 1.99 18.62
C GLU A 95 11.47 0.66 18.58
N GLY A 96 12.00 0.27 17.42
CA GLY A 96 12.73 -0.98 17.21
C GLY A 96 11.86 -2.16 16.75
N CYS A 97 10.53 -2.03 16.78
CA CYS A 97 9.62 -3.00 16.18
C CYS A 97 9.47 -2.74 14.68
N VAL A 98 9.89 -3.71 13.86
CA VAL A 98 9.78 -3.67 12.40
C VAL A 98 8.60 -4.53 11.95
N VAL A 99 7.67 -3.90 11.23
CA VAL A 99 6.50 -4.56 10.64
C VAL A 99 6.59 -4.47 9.13
N VAL A 100 6.59 -5.63 8.46
CA VAL A 100 6.53 -5.74 6.99
C VAL A 100 5.13 -6.15 6.62
N THR A 101 4.56 -5.46 5.64
CA THR A 101 3.17 -5.66 5.23
C THR A 101 3.03 -5.61 3.72
N ARG A 102 1.98 -6.24 3.20
CA ARG A 102 1.74 -6.38 1.76
C ARG A 102 0.28 -6.16 1.39
N MET A 103 0.05 -5.56 0.24
CA MET A 103 -1.24 -5.56 -0.46
C MET A 103 -1.05 -6.18 -1.84
N GLU A 104 -1.83 -7.21 -2.14
CA GLU A 104 -1.86 -7.85 -3.46
C GLU A 104 -3.23 -8.48 -3.72
N MET A 105 -3.49 -8.87 -4.98
CA MET A 105 -4.74 -9.54 -5.32
C MET A 105 -4.75 -10.98 -4.80
N GLU A 106 -5.71 -11.29 -3.92
CA GLU A 106 -5.95 -12.63 -3.39
C GLU A 106 -7.45 -12.95 -3.55
N ASP A 107 -7.78 -14.05 -4.23
CA ASP A 107 -9.16 -14.50 -4.48
C ASP A 107 -10.11 -13.41 -5.00
N GLY A 108 -9.59 -12.52 -5.86
CA GLY A 108 -10.36 -11.43 -6.48
C GLY A 108 -10.52 -10.19 -5.61
N TYR A 109 -9.78 -10.08 -4.50
CA TYR A 109 -9.79 -8.95 -3.58
C TYR A 109 -8.37 -8.40 -3.34
N PRO A 110 -8.13 -7.08 -3.32
CA PRO A 110 -6.83 -6.51 -2.96
C PRO A 110 -6.63 -6.61 -1.45
N LEU A 111 -6.08 -7.74 -0.99
CA LEU A 111 -5.94 -8.07 0.42
C LEU A 111 -4.71 -7.39 1.01
N MET A 112 -4.91 -6.60 2.07
CA MET A 112 -3.84 -6.07 2.91
C MET A 112 -3.56 -7.02 4.07
N ARG A 113 -2.29 -7.37 4.30
CA ARG A 113 -1.89 -8.28 5.38
C ARG A 113 -0.54 -7.94 5.99
N LEU A 114 -0.34 -8.38 7.22
CA LEU A 114 0.98 -8.42 7.85
C LEU A 114 1.76 -9.61 7.30
N GLU A 115 2.98 -9.38 6.83
CA GLU A 115 3.92 -10.43 6.42
C GLU A 115 4.81 -10.86 7.58
N SER A 116 5.30 -9.90 8.38
CA SER A 116 6.02 -10.21 9.61
C SER A 116 6.03 -9.05 10.60
N VAL A 117 6.17 -9.38 11.88
CA VAL A 117 6.39 -8.45 13.01
C VAL A 117 7.65 -8.93 13.74
N ARG A 118 8.63 -8.04 13.93
CA ARG A 118 9.93 -8.37 14.53
C ARG A 118 10.33 -7.29 15.54
N GLU A 119 10.86 -7.69 16.67
CA GLU A 119 11.41 -6.83 17.74
C GLU A 119 12.94 -6.94 17.79
#